data_AF-A0A1H4H831-F1
#
_entry.id   AF-A0A1H4H831-F1
#
_cell.length_a   1.000
_cell.length_b   1.000
_cell.length_c   1.000
_cell.angle_alpha   90.00
_cell.angle_beta   90.00
_cell.angle_gamma   90.00
#
_symmetry.space_group_name_H-M   'P 1'
#
loop_
_entity.id
_entity.type
_entity.pdbx_description
1 polymer ?
#
loop_
_entity_poly.entity_id
_entity_poly.type
_entity_poly.pdbx_seq_one_letter_code
_entity_poly.pdbx_strand_id
1 'polypeptide(L)'
;MSRRLDPFLYHLDDIEQQARREHGSSTAAYLDFIVREFLKYWRLLQSDKPAELEGQAWVRLCLLFELKLREIAYARFDLEWLIFEYDGEPLYNDNCPRPPPRKIHRRH
;
A
#
# COMPACT_ATOMS: atom_id res chain seq x y z
N MET A 1 22.14 -6.29 -0.28
CA MET A 1 21.08 -6.79 0.63
C MET A 1 20.96 -8.30 0.44
N SER A 2 20.62 -9.05 1.49
CA SER A 2 20.60 -10.52 1.42
C SER A 2 19.41 -11.01 0.59
N ARG A 3 19.68 -11.58 -0.60
CA ARG A 3 18.66 -12.13 -1.53
C ARG A 3 17.73 -13.19 -0.92
N ARG A 4 18.08 -13.66 0.27
CA ARG A 4 17.33 -14.65 1.05
C ARG A 4 15.98 -14.14 1.56
N LEU A 5 15.82 -12.83 1.73
CA LEU A 5 14.57 -12.24 2.24
C LEU A 5 13.60 -11.81 1.13
N ASP A 6 14.10 -11.66 -0.10
CA ASP A 6 13.35 -11.15 -1.26
C ASP A 6 12.02 -11.90 -1.49
N PRO A 7 11.95 -13.24 -1.40
CA PRO A 7 10.68 -13.96 -1.59
C PRO A 7 9.60 -13.52 -0.59
N PHE A 8 10.00 -13.24 0.65
CA PHE A 8 9.07 -12.83 1.70
C PHE A 8 8.59 -11.39 1.49
N LEU A 9 9.43 -10.53 0.92
CA LEU A 9 9.12 -9.13 0.64
C LEU A 9 8.26 -8.97 -0.62
N TYR A 10 8.44 -9.82 -1.63
CA TYR A 10 7.62 -9.80 -2.84
C TYR A 10 6.15 -10.04 -2.53
N HIS A 11 5.85 -10.93 -1.58
CA HIS A 11 4.46 -11.13 -1.17
C HIS A 11 3.82 -9.86 -0.58
N LEU A 12 4.61 -9.01 0.08
CA LEU A 12 4.14 -7.71 0.56
C LEU A 12 3.86 -6.74 -0.60
N ASP A 13 4.61 -6.81 -1.71
CA ASP A 13 4.33 -6.03 -2.93
C ASP A 13 3.02 -6.48 -3.57
N ASP A 14 2.77 -7.80 -3.62
CA ASP A 14 1.52 -8.34 -4.16
C ASP A 14 0.29 -7.86 -3.39
N ILE A 15 0.38 -7.87 -2.05
CA ILE A 15 -0.67 -7.35 -1.16
C ILE A 15 -0.91 -5.86 -1.43
N GLU A 16 0.16 -5.05 -1.54
CA GLU A 16 0.02 -3.62 -1.83
C GLU A 16 -0.63 -3.38 -3.21
N GLN A 17 -0.20 -4.12 -4.25
CA GLN A 17 -0.79 -4.02 -5.58
C GLN A 17 -2.27 -4.41 -5.58
N GLN A 18 -2.67 -5.37 -4.77
CA GLN A 18 -4.07 -5.72 -4.59
C GLN A 18 -4.84 -4.58 -3.90
N ALA A 19 -4.33 -4.06 -2.79
CA ALA A 19 -4.92 -2.93 -2.07
C ALA A 19 -5.12 -1.72 -2.99
N ARG A 20 -4.15 -1.45 -3.89
CA ARG A 20 -4.22 -0.35 -4.85
C ARG A 20 -5.35 -0.53 -5.85
N ARG A 21 -5.59 -1.76 -6.31
CA ARG A 21 -6.65 -2.10 -7.27
C ARG A 21 -8.04 -2.04 -6.63
N GLU A 22 -8.17 -2.50 -5.38
CA GLU A 22 -9.47 -2.66 -4.72
C GLU A 22 -9.88 -1.44 -3.87
N HIS A 23 -8.90 -0.76 -3.28
CA HIS A 23 -9.12 0.29 -2.27
C HIS A 23 -8.35 1.59 -2.55
N GLY A 24 -7.72 1.73 -3.71
CA GLY A 24 -6.88 2.89 -4.04
C GLY A 24 -7.56 4.26 -3.90
N SER A 25 -8.88 4.33 -4.01
CA SER A 25 -9.68 5.56 -3.89
C SER A 25 -9.91 6.03 -2.45
N SER A 26 -9.63 5.21 -1.43
CA SER A 26 -9.80 5.58 -0.02
C SER A 26 -8.54 5.25 0.76
N THR A 27 -7.88 6.26 1.32
CA THR A 27 -6.68 6.05 2.13
C THR A 27 -6.98 5.20 3.37
N ALA A 28 -8.10 5.43 4.05
CA ALA A 28 -8.49 4.62 5.21
C ALA A 28 -8.73 3.14 4.86
N ALA A 29 -9.53 2.85 3.82
CA ALA A 29 -9.80 1.47 3.42
C ALA A 29 -8.54 0.76 2.90
N TYR A 30 -7.69 1.48 2.17
CA TYR A 30 -6.41 0.99 1.67
C TYR A 30 -5.48 0.58 2.81
N LEU A 31 -5.32 1.44 3.83
CA LEU A 31 -4.44 1.16 4.96
C LEU A 31 -4.99 0.04 5.86
N ASP A 32 -6.31 0.00 6.11
CA ASP A 32 -6.94 -1.10 6.86
C ASP A 32 -6.72 -2.46 6.16
N PHE A 33 -6.90 -2.51 4.83
CA PHE A 33 -6.64 -3.72 4.05
C PHE A 33 -5.17 -4.17 4.18
N ILE A 34 -4.22 -3.25 3.98
CA ILE A 34 -2.78 -3.57 4.04
C ILE A 34 -2.39 -4.09 5.43
N VAL A 35 -2.82 -3.43 6.50
CA VAL A 35 -2.50 -3.86 7.87
C VAL A 35 -3.05 -5.25 8.14
N ARG A 36 -4.29 -5.54 7.73
CA ARG A 36 -4.91 -6.87 7.92
C ARG A 36 -4.17 -7.98 7.19
N GLU A 37 -3.88 -7.80 5.89
CA GLU A 37 -3.22 -8.83 5.11
C GLU A 37 -1.74 -8.98 5.50
N PHE A 38 -1.03 -7.90 5.85
CA PHE A 38 0.34 -8.00 6.39
C PHE A 38 0.35 -8.78 7.71
N LEU A 39 -0.59 -8.52 8.63
CA LEU A 39 -0.69 -9.25 9.90
C LEU A 39 -1.03 -10.73 9.70
N LYS A 40 -1.93 -11.03 8.75
CA LYS A 40 -2.29 -12.40 8.39
C LYS A 40 -1.09 -13.15 7.83
N TYR A 41 -0.35 -12.53 6.92
CA TYR A 41 0.86 -13.11 6.38
C TYR A 41 1.95 -13.29 7.44
N TRP A 42 2.13 -12.31 8.32
CA TRP A 42 3.06 -12.43 9.44
C TRP A 42 2.75 -13.63 10.35
N ARG A 43 1.47 -13.84 10.67
CA ARG A 43 1.03 -15.01 11.44
C ARG A 43 1.27 -16.33 10.70
N LEU A 44 1.09 -16.34 9.38
CA LEU A 44 1.39 -17.51 8.56
C LEU A 44 2.89 -17.86 8.64
N LEU A 45 3.77 -16.87 8.49
CA LEU A 45 5.21 -17.08 8.64
C LEU A 45 5.58 -17.60 10.05
N GLN A 46 4.96 -17.06 11.11
CA GLN A 46 5.16 -17.51 12.48
C GLN A 46 4.74 -18.97 12.71
N SER A 47 3.70 -19.41 12.00
CA SER A 47 3.22 -20.79 12.04
C SER A 47 4.16 -21.73 11.29
N ASP A 48 4.54 -21.35 10.07
CA ASP A 48 5.33 -22.18 9.17
C ASP A 48 6.80 -22.29 9.58
N LYS A 49 7.32 -21.26 10.27
CA LYS A 49 8.71 -21.17 10.74
C LYS A 49 9.72 -21.60 9.66
N PRO A 50 9.73 -20.93 8.50
CA PRO A 50 10.63 -21.28 7.41
C PRO A 50 12.10 -21.19 7.87
N ALA A 51 12.87 -22.22 7.52
CA ALA A 51 14.27 -22.37 7.95
C ALA A 51 15.15 -21.19 7.49
N GLU A 52 14.77 -20.52 6.39
CA GLU A 52 15.45 -19.35 5.86
C GLU A 52 15.37 -18.12 6.77
N LEU A 53 14.39 -18.08 7.69
CA LEU A 53 14.16 -16.97 8.60
C LEU A 53 14.76 -17.20 9.99
N GLU A 54 15.53 -18.27 10.22
CA GLU A 54 16.12 -18.52 11.53
C GLU A 54 17.11 -17.42 12.00
N GLY A 55 17.16 -17.21 13.31
CA GLY A 55 18.08 -16.28 13.95
C GLY A 55 17.88 -14.82 13.53
N GLN A 56 18.94 -14.16 13.08
CA GLN A 56 18.91 -12.73 12.74
C GLN A 56 18.05 -12.40 11.51
N ALA A 57 17.75 -13.39 10.65
CA ALA A 57 16.90 -13.19 9.49
C ALA A 57 15.46 -12.84 9.92
N TRP A 58 14.95 -13.45 10.99
CA TRP A 58 13.64 -13.14 11.57
C TRP A 58 13.53 -11.68 11.99
N VAL A 59 14.51 -11.23 12.77
CA VAL A 59 14.56 -9.85 13.29
C VAL A 59 14.64 -8.85 12.13
N ARG A 60 15.46 -9.17 11.12
CA ARG A 60 15.59 -8.32 9.94
C ARG A 60 14.30 -8.26 9.13
N LEU A 61 13.59 -9.37 8.97
CA LEU A 61 12.30 -9.38 8.28
C LEU A 61 11.27 -8.54 9.02
N CYS A 62 11.21 -8.64 10.36
CA CYS A 62 10.34 -7.82 11.19
C CYS A 62 10.57 -6.31 10.94
N LEU A 63 11.84 -5.87 10.96
CA LEU A 63 12.19 -4.48 10.67
C LEU A 63 11.79 -4.04 9.25
N LEU A 64 11.92 -4.93 8.26
CA LEU A 64 11.55 -4.63 6.88
C LEU A 64 10.02 -4.53 6.69
N PHE A 65 9.24 -5.33 7.42
CA PHE A 65 7.78 -5.20 7.46
C PHE A 65 7.37 -3.83 8.00
N GLU A 66 7.94 -3.43 9.14
CA GLU A 66 7.65 -2.13 9.75
C GLU A 66 8.05 -0.96 8.84
N LEU A 67 9.24 -1.05 8.21
CA LEU A 67 9.72 -0.03 7.28
C LEU A 67 8.76 0.11 6.09
N LYS A 68 8.33 -1.01 5.50
CA LYS A 68 7.41 -1.00 4.36
C LYS A 68 6.03 -0.44 4.73
N LEU A 69 5.47 -0.82 5.87
CA LEU A 69 4.20 -0.25 6.35
C LEU A 69 4.32 1.27 6.53
N ARG A 70 5.45 1.74 7.08
CA ARG A 70 5.72 3.16 7.25
C ARG A 70 5.84 3.89 5.92
N GLU A 71 6.61 3.35 4.96
CA GLU A 71 6.75 3.91 3.61
C GLU A 71 5.41 4.05 2.90
N ILE A 72 4.57 3.00 2.96
CA ILE A 72 3.23 3.01 2.39
C ILE A 72 2.35 4.07 3.05
N ALA A 73 2.38 4.18 4.38
CA ALA A 73 1.60 5.17 5.12
C ALA A 73 2.01 6.59 4.74
N TYR A 74 3.32 6.91 4.76
CA TYR A 74 3.83 8.22 4.36
C TYR A 74 3.46 8.57 2.92
N ALA A 75 3.65 7.64 1.97
CA ALA A 75 3.30 7.89 0.57
C ALA A 75 1.82 8.23 0.38
N ARG A 76 0.92 7.62 1.17
CA ARG A 76 -0.52 7.94 1.13
C ARG A 76 -0.83 9.28 1.80
N PHE A 77 -0.23 9.57 2.95
CA PHE A 77 -0.40 10.88 3.59
C PHE A 77 0.13 12.01 2.73
N ASP A 78 1.30 11.85 2.10
CA ASP A 78 1.89 12.85 1.20
C ASP A 78 0.99 13.06 -0.03
N LEU A 79 0.40 12.00 -0.58
CA LEU A 79 -0.54 12.12 -1.69
C LEU A 79 -1.80 12.91 -1.29
N GLU A 80 -2.41 12.56 -0.16
CA GLU A 80 -3.58 13.29 0.37
C GLU A 80 -3.25 14.75 0.68
N TRP A 81 -2.05 14.99 1.21
CA TRP A 81 -1.57 16.34 1.50
C TRP A 81 -1.32 17.16 0.23
N LEU A 82 -0.66 16.58 -0.78
CA LEU A 82 -0.46 17.22 -2.09
C LEU A 82 -1.79 17.51 -2.79
N ILE A 83 -2.76 16.60 -2.68
CA ILE A 83 -4.13 16.83 -3.16
C ILE A 83 -4.76 18.02 -2.45
N PHE A 84 -4.63 18.09 -1.13
CA PHE A 84 -5.17 19.19 -0.32
C PHE A 84 -4.51 20.55 -0.64
N GLU A 85 -3.19 20.59 -0.81
CA GLU A 85 -2.45 21.82 -1.15
C GLU A 85 -2.73 22.31 -2.59
N TYR A 86 -2.99 21.41 -3.53
CA TYR A 86 -3.18 21.77 -4.94
C TYR A 86 -4.56 22.35 -5.24
N ASP A 87 -5.63 21.81 -4.63
CA ASP A 87 -7.01 22.19 -4.98
C ASP A 87 -7.68 23.15 -3.98
N GLY A 88 -7.12 23.35 -2.77
CA GLY A 88 -7.68 24.26 -1.75
C GLY A 88 -9.10 23.90 -1.26
N GLU A 89 -9.66 22.80 -1.75
CA GLU A 89 -11.02 22.31 -1.56
C GLU A 89 -10.98 20.76 -1.53
N PRO A 90 -11.80 20.08 -0.70
CA PRO A 90 -11.84 18.62 -0.66
C PRO A 90 -12.43 18.03 -1.96
N LEU A 91 -11.71 17.08 -2.56
CA LEU A 91 -11.99 16.51 -3.89
C LEU A 91 -13.31 15.73 -4.00
N TYR A 92 -13.93 15.34 -2.89
CA TYR A 92 -15.20 14.62 -2.86
C TYR A 92 -16.12 15.16 -1.77
N ASN A 93 -16.98 16.11 -2.16
CA ASN A 93 -18.26 16.29 -1.52
C ASN A 93 -19.25 15.36 -2.24
N ASP A 94 -20.04 14.55 -1.52
CA ASP A 94 -21.05 13.63 -2.09
C ASP A 94 -22.08 14.35 -3.00
N ASN A 95 -22.06 15.68 -3.05
CA ASN A 95 -22.91 16.55 -3.84
C ASN A 95 -22.26 17.08 -5.14
N CYS A 96 -21.02 16.71 -5.49
CA CYS A 96 -20.36 17.26 -6.67
C CYS A 96 -20.75 16.50 -7.97
N PRO A 97 -21.31 17.18 -8.99
CA PRO A 97 -21.66 16.52 -10.25
C PRO A 97 -20.37 16.10 -10.98
N ARG A 98 -20.33 14.85 -11.45
CA ARG A 98 -19.18 14.31 -12.20
C ARG A 98 -18.83 15.23 -13.38
N PRO A 99 -17.54 15.48 -13.65
CA PRO A 99 -17.13 16.29 -14.79
C PRO A 99 -17.61 15.62 -16.09
N PRO A 100 -18.11 16.40 -17.07
CA PRO A 100 -18.59 15.84 -18.32
C PRO A 100 -17.44 15.16 -19.07
N PRO A 101 -17.72 14.08 -19.81
CA PRO A 101 -16.69 13.33 -20.53
C PRO A 101 -15.95 14.26 -21.51
N ARG A 102 -14.62 14.30 -21.41
CA ARG A 102 -13.78 15.11 -22.31
C ARG A 102 -14.00 14.66 -23.76
N LYS A 103 -14.53 15.56 -24.60
CA LYS A 103 -14.59 15.34 -26.06
C LYS A 103 -13.17 15.37 -26.61
N ILE A 104 -12.63 14.19 -26.92
CA ILE A 104 -11.35 14.04 -27.61
C ILE A 104 -11.47 14.72 -28.98
N HIS A 105 -10.86 15.89 -29.16
CA HIS A 105 -10.69 16.50 -30.47
C HIS A 105 -9.64 15.67 -31.24
N ARG A 106 -10.12 14.80 -32.14
CA ARG A 106 -9.26 14.21 -33.17
C ARG A 106 -8.87 15.32 -34.13
N ARG A 107 -7.58 15.70 -34.10
CA ARG A 107 -7.01 16.58 -35.13
C ARG A 107 -6.94 15.77 -36.44
N HIS A 108 -7.55 16.31 -37.49
CA HIS A 108 -7.34 15.90 -38.88
C HIS A 108 -6.12 16.61 -39.44
#